data_AF-A0A2N1W3S6-F1
#
_entry.id   AF-A0A2N1W3S6-F1
#
_cell.length_a   1.000
_cell.length_b   1.000
_cell.length_c   1.000
_cell.angle_alpha   90.00
_cell.angle_beta   90.00
_cell.angle_gamma   90.00
#
_symmetry.space_group_name_H-M   'P 1'
#
loop_
_entity.id
_entity.type
_entity.pdbx_description
1 polymer ?
#
loop_
_entity_poly.entity_id
_entity_poly.type
_entity_poly.pdbx_seq_one_letter_code
_entity_poly.pdbx_strand_id
1 'polypeptide(L)'
;MVFLKKIAAAAVLLLSGIFTAAYAETNVNGTLEKSETWSVKNSPYIISDNVTIGKKTIINVQPGTVIKFKKEGKITVQGVFNCKGLPENPVRLLPFDGETFYEGLVYEGKYKSIMEFTVFIRGTIKVEGGSLIFSNNYILNATGITLFHFAKAVIKDSYFFNNTYGVYAEGQKMSFTITGNTFSKNRFAVYLQRFDDTKMLIEKNNFSSSSVNVTNYSVLNAECKNNFWDYTEDNKIQKFLYDKRNNPKVGEINFKPFAQQKFAAWMPPSQFQALVKYYLSLKRPDEEMPKVTIGAGASGFMPLSPDYLKEETKFGLGLNAEFQLSINGVFRIGVAGRTMSLENEKEFYKYKLDMTDLLVNVYWYMGYRKDLFLMPYLRLGNGVALVSTMYLFDTGDSFKDNDIDYTVEAAAGVEYIFLKMFSIRADAGYNYTLTPNGKNISYPFLNITGGVVFDVPLFLSE
;
A
#
# COMPACT_ATOMS: atom_id res chain seq x y z
N MET A 1 -42.56 -26.17 39.30
CA MET A 1 -41.90 -25.12 38.49
C MET A 1 -40.62 -24.52 39.13
N VAL A 2 -40.29 -24.83 40.39
CA VAL A 2 -39.06 -24.33 41.07
C VAL A 2 -37.84 -25.26 40.90
N PHE A 3 -38.06 -26.55 40.61
CA PHE A 3 -36.98 -27.54 40.44
C PHE A 3 -36.26 -27.48 39.07
N LEU A 4 -36.93 -27.05 38.00
CA LEU A 4 -36.29 -26.91 36.68
C LEU A 4 -35.35 -25.70 36.56
N LYS A 5 -35.56 -24.65 37.38
CA LYS A 5 -34.70 -23.44 37.35
C LYS A 5 -33.32 -23.67 37.97
N LYS A 6 -33.18 -24.61 38.91
CA LYS A 6 -31.88 -24.89 39.57
C LYS A 6 -30.97 -25.81 38.74
N ILE A 7 -31.52 -26.67 37.89
CA ILE A 7 -30.74 -27.52 36.97
C ILE A 7 -30.22 -26.69 35.79
N ALA A 8 -30.99 -25.71 35.30
CA ALA A 8 -30.53 -24.77 34.28
C ALA A 8 -29.39 -23.86 34.77
N ALA A 9 -29.42 -23.41 36.04
CA ALA A 9 -28.34 -22.60 36.59
C ALA A 9 -27.03 -23.39 36.79
N ALA A 10 -27.11 -24.67 37.15
CA ALA A 10 -25.93 -25.55 37.26
C ALA A 10 -25.36 -25.93 35.88
N ALA A 11 -26.21 -26.14 34.87
CA ALA A 11 -25.75 -26.44 33.51
C ALA A 11 -25.13 -25.21 32.80
N VAL A 12 -25.61 -23.99 33.10
CA VAL A 12 -25.04 -22.75 32.53
C VAL A 12 -23.68 -22.40 33.17
N LEU A 13 -23.47 -22.74 34.46
CA LEU A 13 -22.17 -22.58 35.12
C LEU A 13 -21.13 -23.66 34.77
N LEU A 14 -21.56 -24.81 34.25
CA LEU A 14 -20.67 -25.87 33.72
C LEU A 14 -20.28 -25.64 32.24
N LEU A 15 -20.96 -24.76 31.52
CA LEU A 15 -20.66 -24.38 30.13
C LEU A 15 -19.85 -23.08 29.98
N SER A 16 -19.60 -22.34 31.06
CA SER A 16 -18.73 -21.15 31.06
C SER A 16 -17.26 -21.45 31.37
N GLY A 17 -16.92 -22.72 31.61
CA GLY A 17 -15.54 -23.18 31.78
C GLY A 17 -14.83 -23.40 30.45
N ILE A 18 -14.79 -22.40 29.57
CA ILE A 18 -13.76 -22.37 28.53
C ILE A 18 -12.46 -22.15 29.30
N PHE A 19 -11.74 -23.24 29.58
CA PHE A 19 -10.33 -23.14 29.93
C PHE A 19 -9.63 -22.48 28.75
N THR A 20 -9.48 -21.16 28.79
CA THR A 20 -8.38 -20.51 28.10
C THR A 20 -7.13 -21.06 28.77
N ALA A 21 -6.50 -22.07 28.15
CA ALA A 21 -5.15 -22.43 28.52
C ALA A 21 -4.32 -21.15 28.41
N ALA A 22 -3.88 -20.62 29.55
CA ALA A 22 -2.90 -19.55 29.59
C ALA A 22 -1.62 -20.11 29.00
N TYR A 23 -1.46 -19.93 27.69
CA TYR A 23 -0.23 -20.24 27.01
C TYR A 23 0.83 -19.27 27.54
N ALA A 24 1.90 -19.82 28.14
CA ALA A 24 2.97 -19.02 28.70
C ALA A 24 3.72 -18.35 27.53
N GLU A 25 3.65 -17.02 27.47
CA GLU A 25 4.49 -16.23 26.59
C GLU A 25 5.97 -16.45 26.93
N THR A 26 6.79 -16.77 25.92
CA THR A 26 8.23 -16.93 26.08
C THR A 26 8.95 -15.79 25.39
N ASN A 27 9.55 -14.88 26.15
CA ASN A 27 10.40 -13.84 25.58
C ASN A 27 11.78 -14.43 25.22
N VAL A 28 12.20 -14.26 23.96
CA VAL A 28 13.51 -14.70 23.47
C VAL A 28 14.34 -13.46 23.14
N ASN A 29 15.56 -13.40 23.69
CA ASN A 29 16.47 -12.26 23.55
C ASN A 29 17.93 -12.75 23.52
N GLY A 30 18.82 -11.88 23.04
CA GLY A 30 20.27 -12.11 23.07
C GLY A 30 20.74 -13.31 22.23
N THR A 31 21.83 -13.94 22.66
CA THR A 31 22.44 -15.05 21.92
C THR A 31 22.08 -16.41 22.52
N LEU A 32 21.53 -17.29 21.69
CA LEU A 32 21.23 -18.68 22.03
C LEU A 32 22.47 -19.55 21.73
N GLU A 33 23.13 -20.00 22.80
CA GLU A 33 24.33 -20.86 22.75
C GLU A 33 24.02 -22.33 23.05
N LYS A 34 22.78 -22.64 23.45
CA LYS A 34 22.32 -24.00 23.76
C LYS A 34 21.24 -24.41 22.77
N SER A 35 21.40 -25.61 22.21
CA SER A 35 20.40 -26.19 21.32
C SER A 35 19.14 -26.51 22.10
N GLU A 36 17.98 -26.16 21.54
CA GLU A 36 16.69 -26.35 22.20
C GLU A 36 15.56 -26.58 21.19
N THR A 37 14.40 -26.93 21.72
CA THR A 37 13.20 -27.19 20.94
C THR A 37 12.12 -26.20 21.33
N TRP A 38 11.60 -25.47 20.35
CA TRP A 38 10.48 -24.57 20.53
C TRP A 38 9.17 -25.33 20.29
N SER A 39 8.23 -25.23 21.22
CA SER A 39 7.00 -26.04 21.22
C SER A 39 5.76 -25.20 21.53
N VAL A 40 4.60 -25.75 21.20
CA VAL A 40 3.29 -25.14 21.49
C VAL A 40 3.10 -24.84 22.99
N LYS A 41 3.69 -25.65 23.88
CA LYS A 41 3.56 -25.47 25.34
C LYS A 41 4.08 -24.12 25.84
N ASN A 42 5.10 -23.60 25.18
CA ASN A 42 5.80 -22.35 25.54
C ASN A 42 5.56 -21.25 24.48
N SER A 43 4.64 -21.49 23.56
CA SER A 43 4.23 -20.52 22.55
C SER A 43 3.24 -19.52 23.17
N PRO A 44 3.19 -18.25 22.75
CA PRO A 44 4.00 -17.64 21.70
C PRO A 44 5.43 -17.32 22.16
N TYR A 45 6.38 -17.49 21.25
CA TYR A 45 7.75 -16.99 21.40
C TYR A 45 7.81 -15.55 20.89
N ILE A 46 8.25 -14.61 21.72
CA ILE A 46 8.27 -13.18 21.38
C ILE A 46 9.70 -12.74 21.10
N ILE A 47 9.91 -12.24 19.89
CA ILE A 47 11.17 -11.68 19.41
C ILE A 47 11.02 -10.16 19.42
N SER A 48 11.65 -9.49 20.39
CA SER A 48 11.54 -8.03 20.56
C SER A 48 12.64 -7.25 19.84
N ASP A 49 13.81 -7.84 19.70
CA ASP A 49 15.02 -7.26 19.12
C ASP A 49 15.81 -8.35 18.35
N ASN A 50 17.13 -8.17 18.20
CA ASN A 50 18.00 -9.13 17.54
C ASN A 50 18.33 -10.34 18.44
N VAL A 51 17.79 -11.50 18.11
CA VAL A 51 18.16 -12.81 18.67
C VAL A 51 19.18 -13.48 17.76
N THR A 52 20.29 -13.96 18.31
CA THR A 52 21.32 -14.67 17.53
C THR A 52 21.36 -16.14 17.88
N ILE A 53 21.21 -17.02 16.90
CA ILE A 53 21.43 -18.47 17.07
C ILE A 53 22.92 -18.74 16.78
N GLY A 54 23.67 -19.07 17.83
CA GLY A 54 25.11 -19.27 17.77
C GLY A 54 25.54 -20.37 16.80
N LYS A 55 26.81 -20.33 16.34
CA LYS A 55 27.36 -21.19 15.27
C LYS A 55 27.21 -22.69 15.51
N LYS A 56 27.14 -23.13 16.77
CA LYS A 56 27.00 -24.55 17.16
C LYS A 56 25.61 -24.86 17.76
N THR A 57 24.68 -23.93 17.64
CA THR A 57 23.33 -24.03 18.20
C THR A 57 22.36 -24.49 17.13
N ILE A 58 21.46 -25.40 17.52
CA ILE A 58 20.35 -25.88 16.71
C ILE A 58 19.06 -25.55 17.45
N ILE A 59 18.19 -24.79 16.81
CA ILE A 59 16.83 -24.55 17.28
C ILE A 59 15.88 -25.34 16.38
N ASN A 60 15.08 -26.22 16.97
CA ASN A 60 14.04 -26.96 16.26
C ASN A 60 12.66 -26.46 16.71
N VAL A 61 11.90 -25.88 15.80
CA VAL A 61 10.53 -25.42 16.05
C VAL A 61 9.54 -26.51 15.64
N GLN A 62 8.71 -26.92 16.60
CA GLN A 62 7.73 -27.98 16.43
C GLN A 62 6.44 -27.48 15.77
N PRO A 63 5.65 -28.38 15.16
CA PRO A 63 4.35 -28.07 14.57
C PRO A 63 3.41 -27.31 15.50
N GLY A 64 2.66 -26.36 14.94
CA GLY A 64 1.69 -25.52 15.64
C GLY A 64 2.26 -24.35 16.45
N THR A 65 3.58 -24.29 16.63
CA THR A 65 4.24 -23.22 17.38
C THR A 65 3.98 -21.86 16.73
N VAL A 66 3.68 -20.85 17.55
CA VAL A 66 3.58 -19.44 17.16
C VAL A 66 4.82 -18.68 17.62
N ILE A 67 5.42 -17.93 16.70
CA ILE A 67 6.50 -16.98 16.94
C ILE A 67 6.00 -15.61 16.51
N LYS A 68 6.12 -14.62 17.39
CA LYS A 68 5.68 -13.25 17.16
C LYS A 68 6.88 -12.30 17.17
N PHE A 69 6.92 -11.40 16.20
CA PHE A 69 8.01 -10.42 16.04
C PHE A 69 7.48 -9.02 16.28
N LYS A 70 8.14 -8.26 17.16
CA LYS A 70 7.97 -6.79 17.18
C LYS A 70 8.66 -6.19 15.95
N LYS A 71 8.43 -4.90 15.70
CA LYS A 71 8.96 -4.18 14.53
C LYS A 71 10.46 -4.42 14.28
N GLU A 72 11.28 -4.27 15.31
CA GLU A 72 12.75 -4.47 15.23
C GLU A 72 13.18 -5.93 15.47
N GLY A 73 12.20 -6.83 15.61
CA GLY A 73 12.42 -8.24 15.93
C GLY A 73 13.10 -8.99 14.78
N LYS A 74 14.26 -9.58 15.06
CA LYS A 74 15.08 -10.28 14.08
C LYS A 74 15.71 -11.53 14.70
N ILE A 75 15.79 -12.63 13.95
CA ILE A 75 16.60 -13.79 14.31
C ILE A 75 17.74 -13.92 13.31
N THR A 76 18.98 -13.71 13.76
CA THR A 76 20.20 -14.00 13.00
C THR A 76 20.65 -15.43 13.25
N VAL A 77 20.68 -16.24 12.21
CA VAL A 77 20.98 -17.67 12.24
C VAL A 77 22.42 -17.92 11.78
N GLN A 78 23.34 -18.07 12.73
CA GLN A 78 24.71 -18.50 12.46
C GLN A 78 24.89 -20.03 12.58
N GLY A 79 24.04 -20.66 13.41
CA GLY A 79 23.91 -22.11 13.54
C GLY A 79 22.83 -22.67 12.61
N VAL A 80 21.83 -23.35 13.18
CA VAL A 80 20.70 -23.95 12.45
C VAL A 80 19.38 -23.54 13.09
N PHE A 81 18.45 -23.07 12.25
CA PHE A 81 17.06 -22.80 12.66
C PHE A 81 16.11 -23.63 11.80
N ASN A 82 15.63 -24.74 12.35
CA ASN A 82 14.68 -25.61 11.68
C ASN A 82 13.26 -25.25 12.08
N CYS A 83 12.46 -24.79 11.13
CA CYS A 83 11.06 -24.45 11.32
C CYS A 83 10.20 -25.47 10.58
N LYS A 84 9.78 -26.54 11.27
CA LYS A 84 9.12 -27.69 10.63
C LYS A 84 7.72 -27.87 11.19
N GLY A 85 6.74 -27.36 10.47
CA GLY A 85 5.33 -27.60 10.74
C GLY A 85 4.85 -28.95 10.23
N LEU A 86 3.55 -29.17 10.36
CA LEU A 86 2.82 -30.21 9.63
C LEU A 86 1.78 -29.54 8.73
N PRO A 87 1.36 -30.19 7.62
CA PRO A 87 0.28 -29.66 6.79
C PRO A 87 -0.94 -29.28 7.63
N GLU A 88 -1.35 -30.15 8.54
CA GLU A 88 -2.48 -30.00 9.46
C GLU A 88 -2.21 -29.06 10.64
N ASN A 89 -0.95 -28.71 10.91
CA ASN A 89 -0.60 -27.84 12.04
C ASN A 89 0.70 -27.06 11.75
N PRO A 90 0.63 -26.04 10.87
CA PRO A 90 1.77 -25.26 10.46
C PRO A 90 2.34 -24.43 11.61
N VAL A 91 3.63 -24.13 11.52
CA VAL A 91 4.26 -23.10 12.35
C VAL A 91 3.82 -21.72 11.86
N ARG A 92 3.61 -20.76 12.76
CA ARG A 92 3.12 -19.42 12.43
C ARG A 92 4.13 -18.36 12.87
N LEU A 93 4.67 -17.60 11.92
CA LEU A 93 5.54 -16.46 12.15
C LEU A 93 4.74 -15.20 11.82
N LEU A 94 4.43 -14.41 12.86
CA LEU A 94 3.44 -13.34 12.80
C LEU A 94 4.00 -12.03 13.35
N PRO A 95 3.49 -10.88 12.90
CA PRO A 95 3.72 -9.62 13.60
C PRO A 95 3.10 -9.66 14.99
N PHE A 96 3.78 -9.07 15.97
CA PHE A 96 3.35 -9.07 17.38
C PHE A 96 2.00 -8.37 17.56
N ASP A 97 1.85 -7.22 16.91
CA ASP A 97 0.66 -6.36 16.93
C ASP A 97 -0.37 -6.72 15.85
N GLY A 98 -0.08 -7.71 14.99
CA GLY A 98 -0.95 -8.08 13.87
C GLY A 98 -0.77 -7.23 12.61
N GLU A 99 0.01 -6.14 12.67
CA GLU A 99 0.02 -5.09 11.65
C GLU A 99 1.43 -4.76 11.14
N THR A 100 2.43 -4.64 12.01
CA THR A 100 3.71 -4.03 11.64
C THR A 100 4.60 -5.00 10.85
N PHE A 101 5.30 -4.49 9.83
CA PHE A 101 6.40 -5.22 9.21
C PHE A 101 7.57 -5.40 10.17
N TYR A 102 8.17 -6.58 10.17
CA TYR A 102 9.32 -6.89 11.03
C TYR A 102 10.53 -7.37 10.23
N GLU A 103 11.72 -7.26 10.83
CA GLU A 103 12.99 -7.63 10.18
C GLU A 103 13.07 -9.12 9.82
N GLY A 104 12.63 -10.01 10.72
CA GLY A 104 12.35 -11.41 10.42
C GLY A 104 13.55 -12.32 10.63
N LEU A 105 13.94 -13.07 9.59
CA LEU A 105 14.97 -14.11 9.69
C LEU A 105 16.16 -13.77 8.79
N VAL A 106 17.38 -13.91 9.32
CA VAL A 106 18.62 -13.70 8.56
C VAL A 106 19.51 -14.92 8.70
N TYR A 107 19.69 -15.69 7.62
CA TYR A 107 20.54 -16.88 7.58
C TYR A 107 21.94 -16.53 7.07
N GLU A 108 22.92 -16.54 7.98
CA GLU A 108 24.34 -16.24 7.70
C GLU A 108 25.25 -17.47 7.88
N GLY A 109 24.74 -18.51 8.56
CA GLY A 109 25.47 -19.73 8.83
C GLY A 109 25.67 -20.61 7.59
N LYS A 110 26.85 -21.23 7.47
CA LYS A 110 27.14 -22.22 6.42
C LYS A 110 26.28 -23.49 6.50
N TYR A 111 25.60 -23.69 7.62
CA TYR A 111 24.78 -24.87 7.88
C TYR A 111 23.41 -24.73 7.20
N LYS A 112 22.90 -25.87 6.75
CA LYS A 112 21.61 -25.94 6.07
C LYS A 112 20.47 -25.92 7.08
N SER A 113 19.63 -24.89 7.00
CA SER A 113 18.37 -24.80 7.73
C SER A 113 17.19 -25.24 6.86
N ILE A 114 16.11 -25.71 7.49
CA ILE A 114 14.90 -26.16 6.80
C ILE A 114 13.70 -25.40 7.35
N MET A 115 12.91 -24.80 6.45
CA MET A 115 11.61 -24.23 6.75
C MET A 115 10.54 -24.92 5.91
N GLU A 116 9.59 -25.57 6.59
CA GLU A 116 8.55 -26.36 5.96
C GLU A 116 7.20 -26.24 6.70
N PHE A 117 6.10 -26.23 5.96
CA PHE A 117 4.73 -26.11 6.50
C PHE A 117 4.61 -24.93 7.47
N THR A 118 5.00 -23.75 7.00
CA THR A 118 5.01 -22.51 7.78
C THR A 118 4.12 -21.46 7.13
N VAL A 119 3.41 -20.68 7.94
CA VAL A 119 2.71 -19.45 7.54
C VAL A 119 3.53 -18.26 8.05
N PHE A 120 4.05 -17.46 7.14
CA PHE A 120 4.93 -16.32 7.40
C PHE A 120 4.31 -15.04 6.85
N ILE A 121 4.21 -14.01 7.69
CA ILE A 121 3.40 -12.83 7.39
C ILE A 121 4.17 -11.57 7.73
N ARG A 122 4.28 -10.60 6.82
CA ARG A 122 4.85 -9.26 7.08
C ARG A 122 6.31 -9.21 7.58
N GLY A 123 7.05 -10.29 7.41
CA GLY A 123 8.50 -10.31 7.70
C GLY A 123 9.36 -10.26 6.45
N THR A 124 10.67 -10.40 6.66
CA THR A 124 11.65 -10.72 5.60
C THR A 124 12.38 -12.01 5.92
N ILE A 125 12.67 -12.82 4.91
CA ILE A 125 13.60 -13.95 5.03
C ILE A 125 14.83 -13.62 4.19
N LYS A 126 15.92 -13.26 4.85
CA LYS A 126 17.21 -12.97 4.23
C LYS A 126 18.12 -14.19 4.32
N VAL A 127 18.70 -14.62 3.21
CA VAL A 127 19.77 -15.62 3.17
C VAL A 127 21.03 -14.90 2.69
N GLU A 128 21.98 -14.70 3.60
CA GLU A 128 23.16 -13.87 3.37
C GLU A 128 24.42 -14.74 3.52
N GLY A 129 24.82 -15.39 2.43
CA GLY A 129 25.87 -16.44 2.48
C GLY A 129 25.45 -17.73 3.20
N GLY A 130 24.22 -17.80 3.73
CA GLY A 130 23.68 -18.99 4.40
C GLY A 130 23.09 -20.04 3.47
N SER A 131 22.52 -21.10 4.06
CA SER A 131 21.83 -22.17 3.32
C SER A 131 20.43 -22.48 3.86
N LEU A 132 19.43 -22.44 2.98
CA LEU A 132 18.02 -22.65 3.32
C LEU A 132 17.33 -23.59 2.33
N ILE A 133 16.62 -24.59 2.85
CA ILE A 133 15.57 -25.29 2.12
C ILE A 133 14.23 -24.72 2.60
N PHE A 134 13.45 -24.19 1.67
CA PHE A 134 12.17 -23.56 1.89
C PHE A 134 11.12 -24.29 1.06
N SER A 135 10.26 -25.08 1.70
CA SER A 135 9.26 -25.89 1.01
C SER A 135 7.88 -25.87 1.65
N ASN A 136 6.80 -25.97 0.87
CA ASN A 136 5.44 -26.10 1.40
C ASN A 136 5.05 -24.98 2.38
N ASN A 137 5.32 -23.72 2.06
CA ASN A 137 5.07 -22.59 2.95
C ASN A 137 4.12 -21.56 2.33
N TYR A 138 3.54 -20.70 3.18
CA TYR A 138 2.77 -19.52 2.80
C TYR A 138 3.53 -18.26 3.24
N ILE A 139 3.88 -17.40 2.27
CA ILE A 139 4.46 -16.08 2.52
C ILE A 139 3.47 -15.02 2.05
N LEU A 140 2.95 -14.25 3.00
CA LEU A 140 1.81 -13.35 2.80
C LEU A 140 2.15 -11.93 3.24
N ASN A 141 1.85 -10.94 2.39
CA ASN A 141 2.01 -9.51 2.74
C ASN A 141 3.41 -9.20 3.30
N ALA A 142 4.44 -9.86 2.81
CA ALA A 142 5.80 -9.84 3.31
C ALA A 142 6.72 -9.09 2.37
N THR A 143 7.95 -8.81 2.82
CA THR A 143 8.99 -8.36 1.90
C THR A 143 9.34 -9.47 0.91
N GLY A 144 9.37 -10.73 1.38
CA GLY A 144 9.70 -11.91 0.59
C GLY A 144 10.94 -12.64 1.08
N ILE A 145 11.54 -13.41 0.17
CA ILE A 145 12.86 -14.03 0.36
C ILE A 145 13.90 -13.22 -0.40
N THR A 146 14.97 -12.80 0.27
CA THR A 146 16.10 -12.09 -0.35
C THR A 146 17.38 -12.91 -0.22
N LEU A 147 18.07 -13.13 -1.33
CA LEU A 147 19.29 -13.93 -1.42
C LEU A 147 20.47 -13.01 -1.73
N PHE A 148 21.48 -13.01 -0.85
CA PHE A 148 22.65 -12.14 -0.94
C PHE A 148 23.97 -12.92 -0.83
N HIS A 149 25.04 -12.30 -1.32
CA HIS A 149 26.40 -12.83 -1.28
C HIS A 149 26.50 -14.20 -1.96
N PHE A 150 26.89 -15.26 -1.25
CA PHE A 150 27.03 -16.64 -1.75
C PHE A 150 25.91 -17.57 -1.24
N ALA A 151 24.70 -17.04 -1.11
CA ALA A 151 23.52 -17.75 -0.62
C ALA A 151 23.24 -19.05 -1.38
N LYS A 152 22.79 -20.08 -0.64
CA LYS A 152 22.34 -21.37 -1.18
C LYS A 152 20.88 -21.65 -0.81
N ALA A 153 19.96 -21.56 -1.76
CA ALA A 153 18.53 -21.66 -1.47
C ALA A 153 17.79 -22.64 -2.39
N VAL A 154 17.01 -23.55 -1.82
CA VAL A 154 16.02 -24.33 -2.57
C VAL A 154 14.65 -23.84 -2.14
N ILE A 155 13.93 -23.17 -3.04
CA ILE A 155 12.63 -22.57 -2.79
C ILE A 155 11.61 -23.33 -3.63
N LYS A 156 10.76 -24.13 -2.99
CA LYS A 156 9.85 -25.00 -3.72
C LYS A 156 8.47 -25.14 -3.11
N ASP A 157 7.50 -25.53 -3.94
CA ASP A 157 6.18 -25.98 -3.52
C ASP A 157 5.47 -24.98 -2.57
N SER A 158 5.77 -23.68 -2.69
CA SER A 158 5.34 -22.64 -1.75
C SER A 158 4.48 -21.57 -2.42
N TYR A 159 3.68 -20.88 -1.62
CA TYR A 159 2.75 -19.85 -2.06
C TYR A 159 3.21 -18.46 -1.60
N PHE A 160 3.42 -17.56 -2.54
CA PHE A 160 3.87 -16.19 -2.33
C PHE A 160 2.78 -15.23 -2.78
N PHE A 161 2.17 -14.52 -1.83
CA PHE A 161 1.06 -13.61 -2.11
C PHE A 161 1.27 -12.20 -1.59
N ASN A 162 1.02 -11.23 -2.47
CA ASN A 162 1.06 -9.80 -2.15
C ASN A 162 2.35 -9.36 -1.44
N ASN A 163 3.48 -9.94 -1.84
CA ASN A 163 4.78 -9.58 -1.32
C ASN A 163 5.43 -8.49 -2.19
N THR A 164 6.38 -7.76 -1.61
CA THR A 164 7.25 -6.87 -2.40
C THR A 164 8.07 -7.68 -3.40
N TYR A 165 8.69 -8.75 -2.92
CA TYR A 165 9.37 -9.76 -3.72
C TYR A 165 8.78 -11.13 -3.40
N GLY A 166 8.57 -12.00 -4.39
CA GLY A 166 8.52 -13.42 -4.11
C GLY A 166 9.92 -13.90 -3.72
N VAL A 167 10.86 -13.76 -4.66
CA VAL A 167 12.30 -13.97 -4.46
C VAL A 167 13.10 -12.84 -5.08
N TYR A 168 14.02 -12.26 -4.32
CA TYR A 168 15.03 -11.31 -4.77
C TYR A 168 16.42 -11.95 -4.70
N ALA A 169 17.24 -11.78 -5.74
CA ALA A 169 18.59 -12.35 -5.81
C ALA A 169 19.63 -11.31 -6.23
N GLU A 170 20.62 -11.08 -5.37
CA GLU A 170 21.76 -10.21 -5.64
C GLU A 170 23.05 -10.74 -5.00
N GLY A 171 23.94 -11.31 -5.81
CA GLY A 171 25.21 -11.79 -5.28
C GLY A 171 26.14 -12.44 -6.29
N GLN A 172 27.14 -13.12 -5.76
CA GLN A 172 28.17 -13.85 -6.51
C GLN A 172 28.33 -15.24 -5.89
N LYS A 173 28.55 -16.26 -6.71
CA LYS A 173 28.65 -17.67 -6.32
C LYS A 173 27.40 -18.14 -5.57
N MET A 174 26.25 -17.56 -5.90
CA MET A 174 24.97 -18.01 -5.37
C MET A 174 24.52 -19.29 -6.08
N SER A 175 23.75 -20.11 -5.37
CA SER A 175 23.09 -21.25 -5.96
C SER A 175 21.64 -21.27 -5.49
N PHE A 176 20.70 -21.19 -6.42
CA PHE A 176 19.30 -21.32 -6.06
C PHE A 176 18.48 -22.10 -7.08
N THR A 177 17.38 -22.66 -6.57
CA THR A 177 16.34 -23.32 -7.37
C THR A 177 14.99 -22.79 -6.93
N ILE A 178 14.18 -22.34 -7.88
CA ILE A 178 12.82 -21.85 -7.67
C ILE A 178 11.88 -22.73 -8.48
N THR A 179 11.17 -23.66 -7.83
CA THR A 179 10.33 -24.62 -8.56
C THR A 179 9.05 -25.03 -7.85
N GLY A 180 7.97 -25.28 -8.58
CA GLY A 180 6.70 -25.70 -7.97
C GLY A 180 6.01 -24.59 -7.14
N ASN A 181 6.48 -23.35 -7.20
CA ASN A 181 5.91 -22.26 -6.41
C ASN A 181 4.75 -21.60 -7.13
N THR A 182 3.88 -20.94 -6.38
CA THR A 182 2.88 -20.03 -6.92
C THR A 182 3.16 -18.61 -6.44
N PHE A 183 3.40 -17.71 -7.39
CA PHE A 183 3.56 -16.29 -7.15
C PHE A 183 2.31 -15.56 -7.62
N SER A 184 1.57 -14.97 -6.68
CA SER A 184 0.34 -14.24 -6.97
C SER A 184 0.32 -12.84 -6.37
N LYS A 185 -0.10 -11.85 -7.16
CA LYS A 185 -0.25 -10.45 -6.71
C LYS A 185 1.01 -9.84 -6.08
N ASN A 186 2.20 -10.37 -6.36
CA ASN A 186 3.44 -9.77 -5.85
C ASN A 186 3.78 -8.53 -6.68
N ARG A 187 4.51 -7.57 -6.09
CA ARG A 187 5.04 -6.43 -6.87
C ARG A 187 6.07 -6.95 -7.89
N PHE A 188 7.01 -7.77 -7.42
CA PHE A 188 7.93 -8.52 -8.26
C PHE A 188 7.91 -9.99 -7.83
N ALA A 189 7.47 -10.91 -8.67
CA ALA A 189 7.44 -12.32 -8.27
C ALA A 189 8.86 -12.92 -8.16
N VAL A 190 9.71 -12.76 -9.18
CA VAL A 190 11.14 -13.06 -9.10
C VAL A 190 11.94 -11.88 -9.62
N TYR A 191 12.91 -11.42 -8.86
CA TYR A 191 13.76 -10.28 -9.18
C TYR A 191 15.24 -10.67 -9.11
N LEU A 192 15.90 -10.69 -10.26
CA LEU A 192 17.30 -11.07 -10.41
C LEU A 192 18.14 -9.82 -10.65
N GLN A 193 18.71 -9.26 -9.60
CA GLN A 193 19.56 -8.09 -9.70
C GLN A 193 20.94 -8.46 -10.23
N ARG A 194 21.54 -9.51 -9.65
CA ARG A 194 22.89 -9.97 -10.00
C ARG A 194 23.06 -11.43 -9.62
N PHE A 195 23.54 -12.22 -10.57
CA PHE A 195 24.01 -13.59 -10.35
C PHE A 195 25.07 -13.95 -11.39
N ASP A 196 25.81 -15.02 -11.15
CA ASP A 196 26.95 -15.47 -11.96
C ASP A 196 26.89 -16.95 -12.37
N ASP A 197 25.83 -17.68 -12.00
CA ASP A 197 25.62 -19.08 -12.39
C ASP A 197 24.43 -19.22 -13.36
N THR A 198 24.71 -19.67 -14.58
CA THR A 198 23.68 -19.92 -15.61
C THR A 198 22.86 -21.18 -15.36
N LYS A 199 23.23 -22.01 -14.36
CA LYS A 199 22.50 -23.22 -13.96
C LYS A 199 21.34 -22.97 -13.00
N MET A 200 21.08 -21.71 -12.64
CA MET A 200 19.94 -21.34 -11.80
C MET A 200 18.63 -21.70 -12.51
N LEU A 201 17.79 -22.45 -11.80
CA LEU A 201 16.58 -23.04 -12.36
C LEU A 201 15.35 -22.34 -11.81
N ILE A 202 14.55 -21.75 -12.72
CA ILE A 202 13.24 -21.18 -12.43
C ILE A 202 12.23 -21.94 -13.30
N GLU A 203 11.66 -23.03 -12.80
CA GLU A 203 10.77 -23.90 -13.59
C GLU A 203 9.57 -24.41 -12.82
N LYS A 204 8.49 -24.77 -13.53
CA LYS A 204 7.28 -25.38 -12.94
C LYS A 204 6.62 -24.49 -11.88
N ASN A 205 6.78 -23.18 -11.98
CA ASN A 205 6.11 -22.21 -11.12
C ASN A 205 4.85 -21.67 -11.82
N ASN A 206 3.89 -21.21 -11.02
CA ASN A 206 2.74 -20.45 -11.46
C ASN A 206 2.99 -18.96 -11.22
N PHE A 207 3.05 -18.17 -12.28
CA PHE A 207 3.07 -16.72 -12.22
C PHE A 207 1.69 -16.18 -12.55
N SER A 208 1.08 -15.46 -11.60
CA SER A 208 -0.28 -14.96 -11.78
C SER A 208 -0.50 -13.58 -11.19
N SER A 209 -1.09 -12.67 -11.96
CA SER A 209 -1.55 -11.35 -11.49
C SER A 209 -0.53 -10.52 -10.69
N SER A 210 0.77 -10.74 -10.85
CA SER A 210 1.83 -9.91 -10.24
C SER A 210 2.07 -8.68 -11.10
N SER A 211 2.50 -7.56 -10.53
CA SER A 211 2.77 -6.34 -11.31
C SER A 211 3.87 -6.59 -12.35
N VAL A 212 4.92 -7.31 -11.93
CA VAL A 212 5.94 -7.89 -12.81
C VAL A 212 6.20 -9.32 -12.34
N ASN A 213 6.18 -10.28 -13.27
CA ASN A 213 6.39 -11.69 -12.95
C ASN A 213 7.88 -12.00 -12.76
N VAL A 214 8.71 -11.66 -13.75
CA VAL A 214 10.16 -11.87 -13.64
C VAL A 214 10.90 -10.64 -14.14
N THR A 215 11.85 -10.18 -13.33
CA THR A 215 12.78 -9.11 -13.68
C THR A 215 14.19 -9.66 -13.71
N ASN A 216 14.90 -9.45 -14.82
CA ASN A 216 16.31 -9.76 -14.95
C ASN A 216 17.10 -8.48 -15.22
N TYR A 217 17.78 -7.97 -14.20
CA TYR A 217 18.74 -6.87 -14.32
C TYR A 217 20.19 -7.37 -14.43
N SER A 218 20.42 -8.68 -14.34
CA SER A 218 21.74 -9.25 -14.51
C SER A 218 22.15 -9.22 -15.99
N VAL A 219 23.45 -9.37 -16.26
CA VAL A 219 23.98 -9.48 -17.62
C VAL A 219 23.79 -10.88 -18.24
N LEU A 220 23.43 -11.87 -17.42
CA LEU A 220 23.25 -13.25 -17.86
C LEU A 220 21.80 -13.51 -18.24
N ASN A 221 21.58 -14.43 -19.18
CA ASN A 221 20.23 -14.89 -19.49
C ASN A 221 19.66 -15.69 -18.31
N ALA A 222 18.36 -15.54 -18.08
CA ALA A 222 17.62 -16.25 -17.04
C ALA A 222 16.77 -17.35 -17.68
N GLU A 223 17.00 -18.60 -17.28
CA GLU A 223 16.24 -19.75 -17.76
C GLU A 223 14.93 -19.90 -16.94
N CYS A 224 13.82 -19.44 -17.53
CA CYS A 224 12.48 -19.43 -16.91
C CYS A 224 11.51 -20.35 -17.66
N LYS A 225 11.98 -21.54 -18.05
CA LYS A 225 11.23 -22.51 -18.86
C LYS A 225 10.23 -23.31 -18.01
N ASN A 226 9.24 -23.89 -18.66
CA ASN A 226 8.23 -24.78 -18.08
C ASN A 226 7.40 -24.14 -16.95
N ASN A 227 7.31 -22.82 -16.91
CA ASN A 227 6.43 -22.10 -15.97
C ASN A 227 5.06 -21.84 -16.61
N PHE A 228 4.05 -21.61 -15.78
CA PHE A 228 2.71 -21.16 -16.20
C PHE A 228 2.60 -19.64 -16.00
N TRP A 229 2.03 -18.91 -16.97
CA TRP A 229 2.08 -17.43 -17.04
C TRP A 229 0.72 -16.73 -17.12
N ASP A 230 -0.40 -17.39 -16.76
CA ASP A 230 -1.80 -16.94 -16.96
C ASP A 230 -2.23 -16.71 -18.44
N TYR A 231 -1.29 -16.54 -19.36
CA TYR A 231 -1.53 -16.27 -20.78
C TYR A 231 -0.89 -17.33 -21.68
N THR A 232 -1.46 -17.52 -22.86
CA THR A 232 -0.93 -18.40 -23.92
C THR A 232 -0.25 -17.63 -25.05
N GLU A 233 -0.47 -16.32 -25.14
CA GLU A 233 0.11 -15.45 -26.18
C GLU A 233 1.43 -14.84 -25.70
N ASP A 234 2.49 -15.00 -26.51
CA ASP A 234 3.84 -14.52 -26.17
C ASP A 234 3.90 -13.02 -25.83
N ASN A 235 3.18 -12.19 -26.57
CA ASN A 235 3.15 -10.74 -26.37
C ASN A 235 2.50 -10.34 -25.04
N LYS A 236 1.52 -11.12 -24.53
CA LYS A 236 0.88 -10.89 -23.24
C LYS A 236 1.80 -11.31 -22.11
N ILE A 237 2.44 -12.49 -22.22
CA ILE A 237 3.46 -12.94 -21.26
C ILE A 237 4.58 -11.90 -21.16
N GLN A 238 5.04 -11.39 -22.31
CA GLN A 238 6.16 -10.47 -22.36
C GLN A 238 5.94 -9.15 -21.60
N LYS A 239 4.70 -8.66 -21.50
CA LYS A 239 4.40 -7.42 -20.76
C LYS A 239 4.74 -7.52 -19.27
N PHE A 240 4.79 -8.74 -18.73
CA PHE A 240 5.10 -9.01 -17.33
C PHE A 240 6.55 -9.46 -17.10
N LEU A 241 7.39 -9.41 -18.14
CA LEU A 241 8.81 -9.70 -18.08
C LEU A 241 9.59 -8.41 -18.28
N TYR A 242 10.59 -8.19 -17.44
CA TYR A 242 11.55 -7.11 -17.61
C TYR A 242 12.93 -7.69 -17.90
N ASP A 243 13.43 -7.52 -19.12
CA ASP A 243 14.68 -8.13 -19.58
C ASP A 243 15.38 -7.29 -20.67
N LYS A 244 16.25 -7.93 -21.46
CA LYS A 244 16.97 -7.34 -22.59
C LYS A 244 16.11 -6.49 -23.53
N ARG A 245 14.83 -6.83 -23.72
CA ARG A 245 13.90 -6.08 -24.58
C ARG A 245 13.52 -4.73 -24.00
N ASN A 246 13.52 -4.62 -22.67
CA ASN A 246 13.29 -3.37 -21.95
C ASN A 246 14.59 -2.59 -21.76
N ASN A 247 15.72 -3.29 -21.58
CA ASN A 247 17.05 -2.69 -21.39
C ASN A 247 18.13 -3.50 -22.13
N PRO A 248 18.72 -3.01 -23.23
CA PRO A 248 19.70 -3.76 -24.01
C PRO A 248 20.97 -4.22 -23.26
N LYS A 249 21.24 -3.70 -22.05
CA LYS A 249 22.42 -4.03 -21.23
C LYS A 249 22.24 -5.26 -20.34
N VAL A 250 21.03 -5.81 -20.23
CA VAL A 250 20.72 -6.96 -19.36
C VAL A 250 20.45 -8.22 -20.19
N GLY A 251 20.49 -9.39 -19.57
CA GLY A 251 20.22 -10.66 -20.22
C GLY A 251 18.75 -10.90 -20.52
N GLU A 252 18.46 -11.84 -21.42
CA GLU A 252 17.11 -12.22 -21.81
C GLU A 252 16.46 -13.19 -20.81
N ILE A 253 15.12 -13.14 -20.69
CA ILE A 253 14.36 -14.14 -19.96
C ILE A 253 13.83 -15.19 -20.95
N ASN A 254 14.37 -16.41 -20.85
CA ASN A 254 14.00 -17.54 -21.68
C ASN A 254 12.81 -18.27 -21.08
N PHE A 255 11.59 -17.84 -21.45
CA PHE A 255 10.34 -18.40 -20.88
C PHE A 255 9.73 -19.57 -21.67
N LYS A 256 10.32 -19.94 -22.81
CA LYS A 256 9.84 -21.02 -23.68
C LYS A 256 10.65 -22.32 -23.52
N PRO A 257 10.00 -23.50 -23.51
CA PRO A 257 8.56 -23.70 -23.54
C PRO A 257 7.89 -23.28 -22.22
N PHE A 258 6.57 -23.05 -22.24
CA PHE A 258 5.79 -22.74 -21.03
C PHE A 258 4.60 -23.71 -20.87
N ALA A 259 4.18 -23.91 -19.62
CA ALA A 259 3.11 -24.82 -19.26
C ALA A 259 1.74 -24.27 -19.70
N GLN A 260 0.89 -25.16 -20.23
CA GLN A 260 -0.47 -24.81 -20.69
C GLN A 260 -1.50 -24.85 -19.56
N GLN A 261 -1.17 -25.52 -18.46
CA GLN A 261 -2.03 -25.65 -17.30
C GLN A 261 -1.30 -25.19 -16.05
N LYS A 262 -2.06 -24.61 -15.14
CA LYS A 262 -1.59 -24.19 -13.83
C LYS A 262 -1.20 -25.42 -13.02
N PHE A 263 -0.01 -25.41 -12.41
CA PHE A 263 0.42 -26.45 -11.51
C PHE A 263 -0.40 -26.41 -10.21
N ALA A 264 -0.70 -27.57 -9.63
CA ALA A 264 -1.34 -27.61 -8.32
C ALA A 264 -0.38 -27.07 -7.25
N ALA A 265 -0.85 -26.15 -6.42
CA ALA A 265 -0.13 -25.68 -5.25
C ALA A 265 -0.63 -26.41 -4.01
N TRP A 266 0.25 -26.68 -3.05
CA TRP A 266 -0.20 -27.12 -1.73
C TRP A 266 -1.08 -26.04 -1.10
N MET A 267 -2.31 -26.39 -0.72
CA MET A 267 -3.24 -25.53 0.00
C MET A 267 -3.20 -25.86 1.49
N PRO A 268 -3.24 -24.87 2.40
CA PRO A 268 -3.29 -25.17 3.81
C PRO A 268 -4.67 -25.75 4.13
N PRO A 269 -4.79 -26.57 5.18
CA PRO A 269 -6.07 -27.14 5.58
C PRO A 269 -7.10 -26.04 5.84
N SER A 270 -8.39 -26.37 5.66
CA SER A 270 -9.52 -25.45 5.79
C SER A 270 -9.48 -24.59 7.06
N GLN A 271 -9.06 -25.17 8.19
CA GLN A 271 -8.91 -24.48 9.47
C GLN A 271 -7.90 -23.32 9.45
N PHE A 272 -6.88 -23.38 8.59
CA PHE A 272 -5.91 -22.30 8.40
C PHE A 272 -6.27 -21.39 7.22
N GLN A 273 -7.17 -21.81 6.33
CA GLN A 273 -7.63 -20.94 5.25
C GLN A 273 -8.35 -19.71 5.78
N ALA A 274 -9.08 -19.80 6.90
CA ALA A 274 -9.67 -18.63 7.55
C ALA A 274 -8.59 -17.66 8.07
N LEU A 275 -7.52 -18.18 8.68
CA LEU A 275 -6.37 -17.39 9.13
C LEU A 275 -5.65 -16.74 7.95
N VAL A 276 -5.38 -17.51 6.89
CA VAL A 276 -4.79 -17.01 5.64
C VAL A 276 -5.69 -15.93 5.07
N LYS A 277 -6.99 -16.16 4.90
CA LYS A 277 -7.96 -15.17 4.40
C LYS A 277 -7.99 -13.90 5.26
N TYR A 278 -7.97 -14.03 6.59
CA TYR A 278 -7.87 -12.88 7.49
C TYR A 278 -6.62 -12.06 7.18
N TYR A 279 -5.44 -12.68 7.17
CA TYR A 279 -4.21 -11.96 6.89
C TYR A 279 -4.11 -11.46 5.44
N LEU A 280 -4.70 -12.16 4.47
CA LEU A 280 -4.82 -11.69 3.08
C LEU A 280 -5.73 -10.45 2.98
N SER A 281 -6.74 -10.35 3.85
CA SER A 281 -7.61 -9.16 3.91
C SER A 281 -6.92 -7.95 4.55
N LEU A 282 -5.88 -8.17 5.35
CA LEU A 282 -5.12 -7.06 5.93
C LEU A 282 -4.26 -6.39 4.85
N LYS A 283 -4.57 -5.13 4.51
CA LYS A 283 -3.75 -4.31 3.60
C LYS A 283 -2.34 -4.10 4.15
N ARG A 284 -1.37 -4.07 3.26
CA ARG A 284 0.03 -3.77 3.57
C ARG A 284 0.14 -2.36 4.21
N PRO A 285 0.84 -2.18 5.35
CA PRO A 285 1.01 -0.89 6.03
C PRO A 285 1.71 0.17 5.16
N ASP A 286 2.51 -0.27 4.19
CA ASP A 286 3.16 0.59 3.21
C ASP A 286 2.23 1.03 2.08
N GLU A 287 1.11 0.35 1.83
CA GLU A 287 0.07 0.80 0.90
C GLU A 287 -0.77 1.92 1.53
N GLU A 288 -0.79 3.09 0.90
CA GLU A 288 -1.64 4.19 1.36
C GLU A 288 -3.10 3.88 1.05
N MET A 289 -3.94 3.97 2.08
CA MET A 289 -5.39 3.96 1.85
C MET A 289 -5.76 5.20 1.03
N PRO A 290 -6.59 5.05 -0.01
CA PRO A 290 -7.24 6.19 -0.63
C PRO A 290 -7.93 7.00 0.47
N LYS A 291 -7.69 8.31 0.47
CA LYS A 291 -8.29 9.23 1.43
C LYS A 291 -9.38 10.02 0.75
N VAL A 292 -10.46 10.25 1.48
CA VAL A 292 -11.47 11.24 1.10
C VAL A 292 -11.29 12.46 1.98
N THR A 293 -11.29 13.64 1.38
CA THR A 293 -11.29 14.91 2.11
C THR A 293 -12.57 15.67 1.78
N ILE A 294 -13.29 16.11 2.81
CA ILE A 294 -14.41 17.03 2.67
C ILE A 294 -13.96 18.34 3.29
N GLY A 295 -13.95 19.40 2.49
CA GLY A 295 -13.47 20.72 2.89
C GLY A 295 -14.52 21.79 2.71
N ALA A 296 -14.49 22.79 3.59
CA ALA A 296 -15.24 24.03 3.42
C ALA A 296 -14.45 25.20 3.99
N GLY A 297 -14.66 26.38 3.43
CA GLY A 297 -13.82 27.52 3.76
C GLY A 297 -14.33 28.84 3.22
N ALA A 298 -13.53 29.86 3.49
CA ALA A 298 -13.74 31.21 2.99
C ALA A 298 -12.80 31.49 1.82
N SER A 299 -13.31 32.25 0.86
CA SER A 299 -12.58 32.75 -0.30
C SER A 299 -12.62 34.28 -0.29
N GLY A 300 -11.50 34.91 -0.63
CA GLY A 300 -11.39 36.36 -0.75
C GLY A 300 -10.63 36.77 -2.00
N PHE A 301 -10.96 37.94 -2.54
CA PHE A 301 -10.41 38.42 -3.82
C PHE A 301 -10.12 39.94 -3.76
N MET A 302 -8.89 40.39 -4.08
CA MET A 302 -8.43 41.81 -4.13
C MET A 302 -7.29 42.00 -5.17
N PRO A 303 -6.77 43.22 -5.37
CA PRO A 303 -7.03 44.20 -6.43
C PRO A 303 -6.27 43.93 -7.76
N LEU A 304 -5.88 42.69 -8.09
CA LEU A 304 -5.26 42.38 -9.40
C LEU A 304 -6.30 41.96 -10.47
N SER A 305 -7.59 42.23 -10.24
CA SER A 305 -8.64 42.03 -11.24
C SER A 305 -8.45 42.96 -12.45
N PRO A 306 -9.00 42.63 -13.64
CA PRO A 306 -9.03 43.52 -14.81
C PRO A 306 -9.62 44.89 -14.46
N ASP A 307 -9.18 45.92 -15.18
CA ASP A 307 -9.50 47.31 -14.83
C ASP A 307 -11.02 47.59 -14.82
N TYR A 308 -11.79 46.93 -15.69
CA TYR A 308 -13.25 47.05 -15.69
C TYR A 308 -13.92 46.52 -14.40
N LEU A 309 -13.32 45.55 -13.69
CA LEU A 309 -13.83 45.04 -12.40
C LEU A 309 -13.34 45.88 -11.23
N LYS A 310 -12.13 46.45 -11.34
CA LYS A 310 -11.59 47.38 -10.33
C LYS A 310 -12.36 48.69 -10.30
N GLU A 311 -12.86 49.14 -11.45
CA GLU A 311 -13.76 50.29 -11.53
C GLU A 311 -15.03 50.03 -10.74
N GLU A 312 -15.51 48.78 -10.70
CA GLU A 312 -16.75 48.43 -10.03
C GLU A 312 -16.61 48.10 -8.55
N THR A 313 -15.56 47.44 -8.04
CA THR A 313 -15.47 47.10 -6.60
C THR A 313 -14.03 47.02 -6.09
N LYS A 314 -13.84 47.11 -4.76
CA LYS A 314 -12.50 46.96 -4.12
C LYS A 314 -12.25 45.57 -3.49
N PHE A 315 -13.30 44.80 -3.18
CA PHE A 315 -13.18 43.53 -2.46
C PHE A 315 -14.40 42.63 -2.66
N GLY A 316 -14.17 41.33 -2.81
CA GLY A 316 -15.22 40.31 -2.79
C GLY A 316 -14.94 39.25 -1.73
N LEU A 317 -16.03 38.70 -1.17
CA LEU A 317 -16.00 37.54 -0.28
C LEU A 317 -16.78 36.38 -0.90
N GLY A 318 -16.34 35.18 -0.58
CA GLY A 318 -16.94 33.96 -1.05
C GLY A 318 -16.79 32.82 -0.07
N LEU A 319 -17.47 31.73 -0.38
CA LEU A 319 -17.35 30.45 0.30
C LEU A 319 -16.89 29.41 -0.71
N ASN A 320 -16.05 28.49 -0.26
CA ASN A 320 -15.71 27.31 -1.03
C ASN A 320 -16.09 26.05 -0.27
N ALA A 321 -16.52 25.04 -1.00
CA ALA A 321 -16.77 23.70 -0.50
C ALA A 321 -16.19 22.70 -1.50
N GLU A 322 -15.69 21.58 -0.99
CA GLU A 322 -15.01 20.61 -1.83
C GLU A 322 -15.09 19.19 -1.30
N PHE A 323 -15.02 18.27 -2.25
CA PHE A 323 -14.82 16.86 -2.02
C PHE A 323 -13.60 16.41 -2.80
N GLN A 324 -12.68 15.69 -2.18
CA GLN A 324 -11.48 15.16 -2.83
C GLN A 324 -11.32 13.68 -2.57
N LEU A 325 -10.82 12.98 -3.58
CA LEU A 325 -10.33 11.62 -3.50
C LEU A 325 -8.82 11.61 -3.78
N SER A 326 -8.05 11.09 -2.83
CA SER A 326 -6.63 10.81 -3.01
C SER A 326 -6.45 9.51 -3.79
N ILE A 327 -5.80 9.64 -4.95
CA ILE A 327 -5.43 8.50 -5.81
C ILE A 327 -4.17 7.84 -5.24
N ASN A 328 -3.25 8.67 -4.76
CA ASN A 328 -2.06 8.32 -3.98
C ASN A 328 -1.61 9.55 -3.17
N GLY A 329 -0.50 9.45 -2.43
CA GLY A 329 0.04 10.58 -1.66
C GLY A 329 0.39 11.84 -2.47
N VAL A 330 0.66 11.70 -3.77
CA VAL A 330 1.08 12.82 -4.64
C VAL A 330 -0.11 13.48 -5.35
N PHE A 331 -1.12 12.70 -5.77
CA PHE A 331 -2.22 13.18 -6.59
C PHE A 331 -3.57 13.01 -5.93
N ARG A 332 -4.37 14.08 -5.98
CA ARG A 332 -5.80 14.04 -5.63
C ARG A 332 -6.64 14.60 -6.76
N ILE A 333 -7.85 14.10 -6.87
CA ILE A 333 -8.90 14.67 -7.73
C ILE A 333 -10.04 15.15 -6.84
N GLY A 334 -10.69 16.26 -7.17
CA GLY A 334 -11.81 16.73 -6.39
C GLY A 334 -12.83 17.52 -7.19
N VAL A 335 -14.02 17.64 -6.64
CA VAL A 335 -15.06 18.55 -7.11
C VAL A 335 -15.14 19.68 -6.10
N ALA A 336 -15.09 20.92 -6.58
CA ALA A 336 -15.19 22.11 -5.74
C ALA A 336 -16.33 23.01 -6.23
N GLY A 337 -17.13 23.49 -5.30
CA GLY A 337 -18.04 24.61 -5.50
C GLY A 337 -17.44 25.85 -4.86
N ARG A 338 -17.38 26.97 -5.58
CA ARG A 338 -16.98 28.26 -5.03
C ARG A 338 -18.03 29.30 -5.38
N THR A 339 -18.63 29.91 -4.38
CA THR A 339 -19.57 31.03 -4.57
C THR A 339 -18.91 32.31 -4.11
N MET A 340 -19.14 33.40 -4.83
CA MET A 340 -18.67 34.74 -4.49
C MET A 340 -19.71 35.77 -4.85
N SER A 341 -19.69 36.87 -4.09
CA SER A 341 -20.56 38.01 -4.33
C SER A 341 -19.75 39.29 -4.22
N LEU A 342 -20.07 40.22 -5.11
CA LEU A 342 -19.45 41.53 -5.26
C LEU A 342 -20.57 42.56 -5.36
N GLU A 343 -20.53 43.59 -4.54
CA GLU A 343 -21.51 44.67 -4.54
C GLU A 343 -20.81 46.02 -4.47
N ASN A 344 -21.33 47.02 -5.18
CA ASN A 344 -20.90 48.41 -5.01
C ASN A 344 -22.04 49.39 -5.32
N GLU A 345 -21.97 50.57 -4.72
CA GLU A 345 -22.89 51.67 -4.96
C GLU A 345 -22.13 52.81 -5.67
N LYS A 346 -22.67 53.26 -6.80
CA LYS A 346 -22.19 54.40 -7.59
C LYS A 346 -23.20 55.53 -7.52
N GLU A 347 -22.81 56.71 -8.02
CA GLU A 347 -23.63 57.92 -7.98
C GLU A 347 -24.99 57.80 -8.70
N PHE A 348 -25.13 56.86 -9.65
CA PHE A 348 -26.34 56.69 -10.47
C PHE A 348 -26.93 55.27 -10.46
N TYR A 349 -26.23 54.31 -9.85
CA TYR A 349 -26.67 52.90 -9.83
C TYR A 349 -25.98 52.09 -8.74
N LYS A 350 -26.63 50.98 -8.34
CA LYS A 350 -26.05 49.91 -7.54
C LYS A 350 -25.71 48.72 -8.43
N TYR A 351 -24.51 48.21 -8.30
CA TYR A 351 -24.00 47.06 -9.03
C TYR A 351 -23.87 45.84 -8.12
N LYS A 352 -24.27 44.67 -8.62
CA LYS A 352 -24.03 43.39 -7.96
C LYS A 352 -23.63 42.31 -8.96
N LEU A 353 -22.60 41.55 -8.62
CA LEU A 353 -22.13 40.38 -9.35
C LEU A 353 -22.08 39.19 -8.40
N ASP A 354 -22.89 38.18 -8.68
CA ASP A 354 -22.82 36.88 -8.02
C ASP A 354 -22.21 35.87 -8.98
N MET A 355 -21.22 35.12 -8.53
CA MET A 355 -20.63 34.03 -9.31
C MET A 355 -20.61 32.75 -8.49
N THR A 356 -20.93 31.63 -9.14
CA THR A 356 -20.75 30.29 -8.54
C THR A 356 -20.04 29.37 -9.51
N ASP A 357 -18.79 29.05 -9.19
CA ASP A 357 -17.96 28.09 -9.91
C ASP A 357 -18.27 26.67 -9.43
N LEU A 358 -18.41 25.74 -10.37
CA LEU A 358 -18.39 24.31 -10.15
C LEU A 358 -17.23 23.71 -10.95
N LEU A 359 -16.20 23.26 -10.25
CA LEU A 359 -14.90 22.88 -10.80
C LEU A 359 -14.57 21.42 -10.54
N VAL A 360 -13.98 20.75 -11.52
CA VAL A 360 -13.19 19.54 -11.31
C VAL A 360 -11.73 19.95 -11.19
N ASN A 361 -11.12 19.62 -10.05
CA ASN A 361 -9.79 20.02 -9.67
C ASN A 361 -8.85 18.82 -9.59
N VAL A 362 -7.66 18.97 -10.15
CA VAL A 362 -6.53 18.06 -9.94
C VAL A 362 -5.52 18.75 -9.04
N TYR A 363 -5.06 18.03 -8.01
CA TYR A 363 -4.10 18.48 -7.03
C TYR A 363 -2.81 17.67 -7.17
N TRP A 364 -1.69 18.37 -7.19
CA TRP A 364 -0.35 17.79 -7.21
C TRP A 364 0.44 18.26 -5.99
N TYR A 365 0.63 17.36 -5.02
CA TYR A 365 1.39 17.58 -3.80
C TYR A 365 2.88 17.34 -4.05
N MET A 366 3.68 18.38 -3.85
CA MET A 366 5.12 18.35 -4.11
C MET A 366 5.87 17.94 -2.84
N GLY A 367 6.81 17.00 -2.97
CA GLY A 367 7.62 16.55 -1.83
C GLY A 367 6.85 15.75 -0.76
N TYR A 368 5.73 15.12 -1.15
CA TYR A 368 4.92 14.32 -0.25
C TYR A 368 5.74 13.25 0.50
N ARG A 369 5.58 13.19 1.82
CA ARG A 369 6.04 12.09 2.69
C ARG A 369 4.96 11.81 3.74
N LYS A 370 4.84 10.54 4.15
CA LYS A 370 3.82 10.07 5.12
C LYS A 370 3.87 10.77 6.48
N ASP A 371 5.05 11.23 6.87
CA ASP A 371 5.36 11.92 8.12
C ASP A 371 5.40 13.45 7.99
N LEU A 372 5.21 13.98 6.77
CA LEU A 372 5.21 15.41 6.52
C LEU A 372 3.81 15.98 6.73
N PHE A 373 3.65 16.79 7.77
CA PHE A 373 2.37 17.40 8.11
C PHE A 373 2.05 18.66 7.31
N LEU A 374 3.05 19.31 6.70
CA LEU A 374 2.87 20.51 5.88
C LEU A 374 3.32 20.22 4.44
N MET A 375 2.39 20.27 3.50
CA MET A 375 2.62 19.85 2.12
C MET A 375 2.26 20.97 1.13
N PRO A 376 3.22 21.45 0.31
CA PRO A 376 2.91 22.34 -0.79
C PRO A 376 2.20 21.59 -1.92
N TYR A 377 1.28 22.27 -2.61
CA TYR A 377 0.59 21.71 -3.75
C TYR A 377 0.34 22.74 -4.86
N LEU A 378 0.17 22.23 -6.07
CA LEU A 378 -0.44 22.92 -7.20
C LEU A 378 -1.84 22.37 -7.44
N ARG A 379 -2.76 23.25 -7.83
CA ARG A 379 -4.14 22.91 -8.21
C ARG A 379 -4.45 23.47 -9.58
N LEU A 380 -5.01 22.64 -10.44
CA LEU A 380 -5.58 23.05 -11.72
C LEU A 380 -7.04 22.65 -11.75
N GLY A 381 -7.90 23.58 -12.15
CA GLY A 381 -9.34 23.41 -12.18
C GLY A 381 -9.94 23.77 -13.52
N ASN A 382 -10.96 23.02 -13.91
CA ASN A 382 -11.79 23.36 -15.07
C ASN A 382 -13.25 23.04 -14.76
N GLY A 383 -14.17 23.83 -15.29
CA GLY A 383 -15.58 23.65 -15.00
C GLY A 383 -16.48 24.72 -15.57
N VAL A 384 -17.57 24.98 -14.87
CA VAL A 384 -18.60 25.95 -15.27
C VAL A 384 -18.79 27.01 -14.18
N ALA A 385 -19.06 28.24 -14.58
CA ALA A 385 -19.40 29.34 -13.70
C ALA A 385 -20.84 29.78 -14.00
N LEU A 386 -21.66 29.90 -12.96
CA LEU A 386 -22.95 30.57 -13.02
C LEU A 386 -22.71 32.04 -12.67
N VAL A 387 -22.92 32.95 -13.62
CA VAL A 387 -22.61 34.37 -13.47
C VAL A 387 -23.91 35.17 -13.50
N SER A 388 -24.15 36.00 -12.48
CA SER A 388 -25.32 36.86 -12.39
C SER A 388 -24.89 38.30 -12.21
N THR A 389 -25.16 39.15 -13.20
CA THR A 389 -24.83 40.58 -13.16
C THR A 389 -26.11 41.40 -13.00
N MET A 390 -26.13 42.32 -12.05
CA MET A 390 -27.29 43.13 -11.71
C MET A 390 -26.94 44.61 -11.60
N TYR A 391 -27.78 45.47 -12.17
CA TYR A 391 -27.76 46.92 -12.01
C TYR A 391 -29.12 47.41 -11.51
N LEU A 392 -29.13 48.28 -10.51
CA LEU A 392 -30.31 49.00 -10.05
C LEU A 392 -30.03 50.49 -10.15
N PHE A 393 -30.71 51.19 -11.07
CA PHE A 393 -30.52 52.61 -11.30
C PHE A 393 -31.35 53.45 -10.33
N ASP A 394 -30.89 54.66 -10.01
CA ASP A 394 -31.63 55.56 -9.10
C ASP A 394 -32.98 56.03 -9.67
N THR A 395 -33.20 55.86 -10.98
CA THR A 395 -34.49 56.07 -11.66
C THR A 395 -35.53 55.01 -11.30
N GLY A 396 -35.12 53.91 -10.64
CA GLY A 396 -35.96 52.77 -10.30
C GLY A 396 -35.90 51.63 -11.32
N ASP A 397 -35.22 51.81 -12.45
CA ASP A 397 -35.02 50.75 -13.45
C ASP A 397 -33.98 49.71 -12.96
N SER A 398 -34.16 48.45 -13.36
CA SER A 398 -33.20 47.38 -13.03
C SER A 398 -32.87 46.51 -14.23
N PHE A 399 -31.62 46.07 -14.31
CA PHE A 399 -31.14 45.10 -15.30
C PHE A 399 -30.54 43.90 -14.58
N LYS A 400 -30.88 42.68 -15.02
CA LYS A 400 -30.29 41.43 -14.52
C LYS A 400 -30.00 40.49 -15.67
N ASP A 401 -28.77 40.01 -15.73
CA ASP A 401 -28.30 39.02 -16.70
C ASP A 401 -27.78 37.78 -15.99
N ASN A 402 -28.06 36.60 -16.52
CA ASN A 402 -27.60 35.33 -15.96
C ASN A 402 -27.00 34.46 -17.06
N ASP A 403 -25.73 34.11 -16.90
CA ASP A 403 -24.97 33.32 -17.85
C ASP A 403 -24.44 32.02 -17.22
N ILE A 404 -24.23 31.02 -18.08
CA ILE A 404 -23.51 29.78 -17.75
C ILE A 404 -22.26 29.78 -18.61
N ASP A 405 -21.12 29.98 -17.96
CA ASP A 405 -19.86 30.24 -18.60
C ASP A 405 -18.86 29.11 -18.36
N TYR A 406 -17.89 28.98 -19.26
CA TYR A 406 -16.77 28.07 -19.02
C TYR A 406 -15.73 28.76 -18.15
N THR A 407 -15.25 28.07 -17.11
CA THR A 407 -14.26 28.63 -16.18
C THR A 407 -13.08 27.67 -15.96
N VAL A 408 -11.90 28.25 -15.78
CA VAL A 408 -10.65 27.56 -15.46
C VAL A 408 -9.93 28.26 -14.33
N GLU A 409 -9.16 27.50 -13.55
CA GLU A 409 -8.31 28.07 -12.52
C GLU A 409 -6.97 27.36 -12.40
N ALA A 410 -6.00 28.11 -11.89
CA ALA A 410 -4.72 27.59 -11.42
C ALA A 410 -4.39 28.21 -10.07
N ALA A 411 -3.97 27.39 -9.11
CA ALA A 411 -3.60 27.83 -7.77
C ALA A 411 -2.37 27.08 -7.23
N ALA A 412 -1.69 27.72 -6.29
CA ALA A 412 -0.63 27.12 -5.51
C ALA A 412 -0.95 27.35 -4.02
N GLY A 413 -0.68 26.35 -3.19
CA GLY A 413 -0.99 26.44 -1.78
C GLY A 413 -0.21 25.49 -0.91
N VAL A 414 -0.55 25.51 0.37
CA VAL A 414 -0.01 24.60 1.38
C VAL A 414 -1.16 23.98 2.16
N GLU A 415 -1.04 22.69 2.45
CA GLU A 415 -1.95 21.96 3.34
C GLU A 415 -1.21 21.52 4.59
N TYR A 416 -1.78 21.84 5.74
CA TYR A 416 -1.36 21.31 7.02
C TYR A 416 -2.35 20.25 7.49
N ILE A 417 -1.93 18.99 7.60
CA ILE A 417 -2.74 17.90 8.17
C ILE A 417 -2.31 17.68 9.61
N PHE A 418 -3.25 17.66 10.55
CA PHE A 418 -3.00 17.39 11.95
C PHE A 418 -3.97 16.34 12.51
N LEU A 419 -3.52 15.66 13.57
CA LEU A 419 -4.28 14.58 14.21
C LEU A 419 -4.73 13.46 13.25
N LYS A 420 -4.07 13.34 12.08
CA LYS A 420 -4.36 12.40 10.99
C LYS A 420 -5.76 12.50 10.36
N MET A 421 -6.60 13.45 10.77
CA MET A 421 -8.00 13.54 10.32
C MET A 421 -8.46 14.97 10.02
N PHE A 422 -7.72 15.99 10.42
CA PHE A 422 -8.06 17.38 10.13
C PHE A 422 -7.02 18.00 9.22
N SER A 423 -7.46 18.85 8.29
CA SER A 423 -6.56 19.64 7.47
C SER A 423 -6.96 21.11 7.42
N ILE A 424 -5.97 21.99 7.29
CA ILE A 424 -6.15 23.40 6.97
C ILE A 424 -5.34 23.68 5.72
N ARG A 425 -5.96 24.32 4.73
CA ARG A 425 -5.32 24.69 3.47
C ARG A 425 -5.40 26.17 3.24
N ALA A 426 -4.29 26.73 2.78
CA ALA A 426 -4.22 28.09 2.29
C ALA A 426 -3.68 28.05 0.87
N ASP A 427 -4.46 28.54 -0.10
CA ASP A 427 -4.04 28.66 -1.49
C ASP A 427 -4.34 30.02 -2.09
N ALA A 428 -3.46 30.42 -3.00
CA ALA A 428 -3.59 31.58 -3.84
C ALA A 428 -3.63 31.14 -5.29
N GLY A 429 -4.51 31.74 -6.08
CA GLY A 429 -4.66 31.36 -7.48
C GLY A 429 -5.27 32.44 -8.34
N TYR A 430 -5.52 32.05 -9.59
CA TYR A 430 -6.14 32.89 -10.60
C TYR A 430 -7.27 32.11 -11.27
N ASN A 431 -8.42 32.75 -11.39
CA ASN A 431 -9.57 32.22 -12.13
C ASN A 431 -9.77 33.00 -13.43
N TYR A 432 -10.20 32.31 -14.47
CA TYR A 432 -10.55 32.89 -15.75
C TYR A 432 -11.83 32.24 -16.30
N THR A 433 -12.84 33.06 -16.52
CA THR A 433 -14.17 32.69 -16.96
C THR A 433 -14.46 33.33 -18.33
N LEU A 434 -14.75 32.48 -19.31
CA LEU A 434 -15.07 32.85 -20.69
C LEU A 434 -16.57 33.11 -20.81
N THR A 435 -16.93 34.37 -21.06
CA THR A 435 -18.32 34.83 -21.17
C THR A 435 -18.72 35.01 -22.65
N PRO A 436 -19.91 34.59 -23.10
CA PRO A 436 -20.40 34.74 -24.47
C PRO A 436 -20.45 36.18 -24.98
N ASN A 437 -20.68 37.15 -24.08
CA ASN A 437 -20.77 38.58 -24.40
C ASN A 437 -19.39 39.25 -24.62
N GLY A 438 -18.29 38.48 -24.59
CA GLY A 438 -16.92 38.96 -24.80
C GLY A 438 -16.30 39.67 -23.60
N LYS A 439 -17.02 39.85 -22.49
CA LYS A 439 -16.55 40.48 -21.24
C LYS A 439 -16.02 39.44 -20.26
N ASN A 440 -14.96 38.74 -20.66
CA ASN A 440 -14.39 37.64 -19.87
C ASN A 440 -14.04 38.10 -18.44
N ILE A 441 -14.42 37.29 -17.46
CA ILE A 441 -14.19 37.57 -16.04
C ILE A 441 -12.91 36.88 -15.61
N SER A 442 -11.98 37.63 -15.02
CA SER A 442 -10.78 37.03 -14.45
C SER A 442 -10.40 37.72 -13.16
N TYR A 443 -9.87 36.98 -12.20
CA TYR A 443 -9.54 37.55 -10.90
C TYR A 443 -8.55 36.66 -10.14
N PRO A 444 -7.66 37.26 -9.31
CA PRO A 444 -6.89 36.53 -8.33
C PRO A 444 -7.77 36.13 -7.13
N PHE A 445 -7.43 35.04 -6.45
CA PHE A 445 -8.14 34.59 -5.26
C PHE A 445 -7.21 34.08 -4.16
N LEU A 446 -7.71 34.13 -2.93
CA LEU A 446 -7.13 33.53 -1.74
C LEU A 446 -8.19 32.67 -1.05
N ASN A 447 -7.85 31.42 -0.74
CA ASN A 447 -8.72 30.51 0.00
C ASN A 447 -8.10 30.11 1.33
N ILE A 448 -8.93 29.99 2.35
CA ILE A 448 -8.62 29.27 3.59
C ILE A 448 -9.69 28.20 3.77
N THR A 449 -9.29 26.93 3.70
CA THR A 449 -10.21 25.77 3.76
C THR A 449 -9.88 24.89 4.94
N GLY A 450 -10.88 24.60 5.78
CA GLY A 450 -10.80 23.54 6.78
C GLY A 450 -11.35 22.24 6.20
N GLY A 451 -10.65 21.13 6.41
CA GLY A 451 -11.00 19.82 5.87
C GLY A 451 -11.04 18.73 6.94
N VAL A 452 -11.92 17.74 6.71
CA VAL A 452 -11.89 16.45 7.43
C VAL A 452 -11.46 15.37 6.45
N VAL A 453 -10.46 14.60 6.85
CA VAL A 453 -9.80 13.56 6.06
C VAL A 453 -10.19 12.20 6.63
N PHE A 454 -10.76 11.35 5.78
CA PHE A 454 -11.16 9.99 6.10
C PHE A 454 -10.31 9.00 5.31
N ASP A 455 -9.77 7.99 5.99
CA ASP A 455 -9.26 6.82 5.30
C ASP A 455 -10.46 6.03 4.76
N VAL A 456 -10.50 5.82 3.44
CA VAL A 456 -11.55 5.01 2.83
C VAL A 456 -11.04 3.58 2.70
N PRO A 457 -11.63 2.62 3.42
CA PRO A 457 -11.47 1.23 3.08
C PRO A 457 -12.28 1.00 1.80
N LEU A 458 -11.71 1.36 0.65
CA LEU A 458 -12.28 0.97 -0.64
C LEU A 458 -12.10 -0.54 -0.75
N PHE A 459 -13.06 -1.28 -0.18
CA PHE A 459 -13.36 -2.64 -0.55
C PHE A 459 -14.03 -2.58 -1.92
N LEU A 460 -13.22 -2.37 -2.96
CA LEU A 460 -13.60 -2.91 -4.27
C LEU A 460 -13.35 -4.41 -4.13
N SER A 461 -14.38 -5.13 -3.71
CA SER A 461 -14.40 -6.57 -3.74
C SER A 461 -14.24 -7.02 -5.19
N GLU A 462 -13.07 -7.56 -5.51
CA GLU A 462 -12.88 -8.49 -6.62
C GLU A 462 -12.31 -9.82 -6.09
#